data_AF-A0A816HRX2-F1
#
_entry.id   AF-A0A816HRX2-F1
#
_cell.length_a   1.000
_cell.length_b   1.000
_cell.length_c   1.000
_cell.angle_alpha   90.00
_cell.angle_beta   90.00
_cell.angle_gamma   90.00
#
_symmetry.space_group_name_H-M   'P 1'
#
loop_
_entity.id
_entity.type
_entity.pdbx_description
1 polymer ?
#
loop_
_entity_poly.entity_id
_entity_poly.type
_entity_poly.pdbx_seq_one_letter_code
_entity_poly.pdbx_strand_id
1 'polypeptide(L)'
;SCGTCGCQNGGSCDATTGACNCVGQWAGTSCSTCGCQHGGTCNATTGACTCVGQWGGTSCSTCGCQNGGTCDGTTGACSCVGQWNGVTCAT
;
A
#
# COMPACT_ATOMS: atom_id res chain seq x y z
N SER A 1 2.24 33.53 -12.69
CA SER A 1 1.13 32.56 -12.69
C SER A 1 1.46 31.49 -11.66
N CYS A 2 0.68 31.39 -10.57
CA CYS A 2 0.80 30.28 -9.63
C CYS A 2 0.21 29.05 -10.32
N GLY A 3 1.06 28.10 -10.71
CA GLY A 3 0.69 27.00 -11.60
C GLY A 3 -0.43 26.14 -11.01
N THR A 4 -1.44 25.86 -11.82
CA THR A 4 -2.53 24.94 -11.50
C THR A 4 -1.92 23.58 -11.14
N CYS A 5 -2.03 23.16 -9.89
CA CYS A 5 -1.66 21.82 -9.47
C CYS A 5 -2.46 20.79 -10.28
N GLY A 6 -1.78 20.01 -11.12
CA GLY A 6 -2.36 18.92 -11.89
C GLY A 6 -2.59 17.64 -11.06
N CYS A 7 -3.02 17.77 -9.81
CA CYS A 7 -3.27 16.63 -8.94
C CYS A 7 -4.45 15.82 -9.45
N GLN A 8 -4.26 14.52 -9.58
CA GLN A 8 -5.26 13.58 -10.10
C GLN A 8 -5.89 12.78 -8.97
N ASN A 9 -6.93 12.01 -9.31
CA ASN A 9 -7.56 11.03 -8.42
C ASN A 9 -8.00 11.59 -7.05
N GLY A 10 -8.44 12.85 -7.04
CA GLY A 10 -8.91 13.52 -5.83
C GLY A 10 -7.81 14.01 -4.89
N GLY A 11 -6.53 13.98 -5.32
CA GLY A 11 -5.44 14.60 -4.59
C GLY A 11 -5.61 16.11 -4.45
N SER A 12 -5.22 16.67 -3.30
CA SER A 12 -5.32 18.11 -3.03
C SER A 12 -3.97 18.80 -3.22
N CYS A 13 -3.98 20.07 -3.63
CA CYS A 13 -2.77 20.86 -3.80
C CYS A 13 -2.42 21.57 -2.50
N ASP A 14 -1.18 21.46 -2.05
CA ASP A 14 -0.61 22.32 -1.04
C ASP A 14 -0.38 23.72 -1.62
N ALA A 15 -1.08 24.73 -1.10
CA ALA A 15 -1.06 26.09 -1.65
C ALA A 15 0.27 26.84 -1.43
N THR A 16 1.13 26.35 -0.54
CA THR A 16 2.41 26.99 -0.21
C THR A 16 3.54 26.44 -1.07
N THR A 17 3.58 25.12 -1.23
CA THR A 17 4.66 24.40 -1.91
C THR A 17 4.31 24.01 -3.34
N GLY A 18 3.01 23.93 -3.67
CA GLY A 18 2.53 23.42 -4.96
C GLY A 18 2.61 21.89 -5.09
N ALA A 19 2.86 21.16 -4.00
CA ALA A 19 2.90 19.70 -4.00
C ALA A 19 1.49 19.09 -3.93
N CYS A 20 1.31 17.91 -4.54
CA CYS A 20 0.06 17.16 -4.41
C CYS A 20 0.06 16.26 -3.16
N ASN A 21 -0.96 16.42 -2.33
CA ASN A 21 -1.30 15.52 -1.24
C ASN A 21 -2.26 14.45 -1.79
N CYS A 22 -1.74 13.24 -1.97
CA CYS A 22 -2.51 12.14 -2.52
C CYS A 22 -3.44 11.50 -1.50
N VAL A 23 -4.55 10.94 -1.99
CA VAL A 23 -5.56 10.26 -1.16
C VAL A 23 -5.52 8.75 -1.41
N GLY A 24 -5.85 7.99 -0.38
CA GLY A 24 -5.86 6.53 -0.44
C GLY A 24 -4.49 5.97 -0.81
N GLN A 25 -4.46 5.20 -1.90
CA GLN A 25 -3.27 4.50 -2.38
C GLN A 25 -2.67 5.12 -3.65
N TRP A 26 -3.09 6.33 -4.03
CA TRP A 26 -2.46 7.08 -5.10
C TRP A 26 -1.17 7.74 -4.62
N ALA A 27 -0.19 7.85 -5.52
CA ALA A 27 1.15 8.32 -5.23
C ALA A 27 1.76 9.06 -6.43
N GLY A 28 2.96 9.59 -6.23
CA GLY A 28 3.69 10.39 -7.20
C GLY A 28 3.30 11.86 -7.17
N THR A 29 4.05 12.68 -7.89
CA THR A 29 3.97 14.15 -7.85
C THR A 29 2.62 14.71 -8.25
N SER A 30 1.86 13.97 -9.05
CA SER A 30 0.51 14.31 -9.53
C SER A 30 -0.57 13.35 -9.02
N CYS A 31 -0.27 12.44 -8.09
CA CYS A 31 -1.21 11.41 -7.62
C CYS A 31 -1.79 10.50 -8.73
N SER A 32 -1.07 10.35 -9.85
CA SER A 32 -1.47 9.50 -10.96
C SER A 32 -0.87 8.09 -10.91
N THR A 33 0.11 7.86 -10.04
CA THR A 33 0.79 6.57 -9.90
C THR A 33 0.11 5.77 -8.81
N CYS A 34 -0.02 4.45 -9.00
CA CYS A 34 -0.54 3.60 -7.94
C CYS A 34 0.57 3.23 -6.96
N GLY A 35 0.30 3.39 -5.67
CA GLY A 35 1.24 3.20 -4.57
C GLY A 35 1.14 1.83 -3.89
N CYS A 36 0.64 0.80 -4.56
CA CYS A 36 0.62 -0.56 -4.02
C CYS A 36 2.05 -1.06 -3.79
N GLN A 37 2.32 -1.54 -2.59
CA GLN A 37 3.65 -1.99 -2.17
C GLN A 37 3.83 -3.50 -2.41
N HIS A 38 5.07 -3.95 -2.29
CA HIS A 38 5.46 -5.37 -2.30
C HIS A 38 4.93 -6.17 -3.50
N GLY A 39 4.82 -5.53 -4.67
CA GLY A 39 4.33 -6.17 -5.89
C GLY A 39 2.80 -6.31 -6.00
N GLY A 40 2.05 -5.63 -5.12
CA GLY A 40 0.60 -5.54 -5.24
C GLY A 40 0.16 -4.89 -6.54
N THR A 41 -0.96 -5.36 -7.10
CA THR A 41 -1.54 -4.83 -8.35
C THR A 41 -2.68 -3.87 -8.06
N CYS A 42 -2.85 -2.88 -8.92
CA CYS A 42 -3.79 -1.79 -8.72
C CYS A 42 -4.99 -1.89 -9.65
N ASN A 43 -6.18 -1.61 -9.12
CA ASN A 43 -7.34 -1.31 -9.96
C ASN A 43 -7.19 0.10 -10.56
N ALA A 44 -7.10 0.21 -11.88
CA ALA A 44 -6.85 1.50 -12.55
C ALA A 44 -7.97 2.54 -12.37
N THR A 45 -9.19 2.11 -12.03
CA THR A 45 -10.34 2.99 -11.87
C THR A 45 -10.50 3.46 -10.42
N THR A 46 -10.40 2.55 -9.45
CA THR A 46 -10.63 2.85 -8.03
C THR A 46 -9.34 3.10 -7.26
N GLY A 47 -8.21 2.74 -7.85
CA GLY A 47 -6.90 2.69 -7.22
C GLY A 47 -6.71 1.50 -6.28
N ALA A 48 -7.74 0.71 -5.95
CA ALA A 48 -7.64 -0.28 -4.88
C ALA A 48 -6.55 -1.32 -5.14
N CYS A 49 -5.75 -1.64 -4.11
CA CYS A 49 -4.68 -2.62 -4.20
C CYS A 49 -5.19 -4.05 -3.98
N THR A 50 -4.69 -4.97 -4.80
CA THR A 50 -4.74 -6.41 -4.57
C THR A 50 -3.35 -6.86 -4.18
N CYS A 51 -3.20 -7.39 -2.97
CA CYS A 51 -1.91 -7.74 -2.40
C CYS A 51 -1.50 -9.16 -2.79
N VAL A 52 -0.18 -9.39 -2.82
CA VAL A 52 0.41 -10.69 -3.14
C VAL A 52 0.92 -11.37 -1.87
N GLY A 53 0.86 -12.69 -1.84
CA GLY A 53 1.31 -13.47 -0.69
C GLY A 53 0.56 -13.11 0.59
N GLN A 54 1.30 -12.86 1.66
CA GLN A 54 0.79 -12.55 2.99
C GLN A 54 0.67 -11.05 3.26
N TRP A 55 0.99 -10.20 2.28
CA TRP A 55 0.82 -8.75 2.43
C TRP A 55 -0.66 -8.38 2.46
N GLY A 56 -0.98 -7.35 3.24
CA GLY A 56 -2.34 -6.86 3.43
C GLY A 56 -2.38 -5.37 3.71
N GLY A 57 -3.58 -4.87 4.00
CA GLY A 57 -3.86 -3.44 4.11
C GLY A 57 -4.16 -2.80 2.75
N THR A 58 -4.60 -1.54 2.77
CA THR A 58 -5.06 -0.82 1.58
C THR A 58 -3.97 -0.55 0.54
N SER A 59 -2.72 -0.54 0.97
CA SER A 59 -1.54 -0.35 0.11
C SER A 59 -0.59 -1.55 0.12
N CYS A 60 -0.99 -2.70 0.67
CA CYS A 60 -0.15 -3.90 0.79
C CYS A 60 1.13 -3.69 1.63
N SER A 61 1.05 -2.79 2.62
CA SER A 61 2.16 -2.45 3.51
C SER A 61 2.17 -3.24 4.82
N THR A 62 1.08 -3.95 5.13
CA THR A 62 0.91 -4.65 6.41
C THR A 62 1.22 -6.13 6.25
N CYS A 63 1.91 -6.74 7.21
CA CYS A 63 2.03 -8.19 7.27
C CYS A 63 0.75 -8.85 7.77
N GLY A 64 0.24 -9.80 7.01
CA GLY A 64 -0.91 -10.64 7.34
C GLY A 64 -0.58 -11.87 8.20
N CYS A 65 0.59 -11.92 8.83
CA CYS A 65 0.94 -12.99 9.76
C CYS A 65 0.07 -12.90 11.01
N GLN A 66 -0.49 -14.03 11.42
CA GLN A 66 -1.42 -14.15 12.54
C GLN A 66 -0.71 -14.74 13.76
N ASN A 67 -1.41 -14.70 14.90
CA ASN A 67 -0.99 -15.36 16.14
C ASN A 67 0.43 -15.02 16.62
N GLY A 68 0.85 -13.77 16.39
CA GLY A 68 2.18 -13.29 16.78
C GLY A 68 3.33 -13.78 15.91
N GLY A 69 3.04 -14.37 14.74
CA GLY A 69 4.04 -14.67 13.73
C GLY A 69 4.75 -13.40 13.25
N THR A 70 6.06 -13.48 13.08
CA THR A 70 6.86 -12.39 12.52
C THR A 70 6.90 -12.52 11.01
N CYS A 71 7.12 -11.41 10.30
CA CYS A 71 7.23 -11.43 8.86
C CYS A 71 8.58 -10.93 8.37
N ASP A 72 9.02 -11.50 7.26
CA ASP A 72 10.11 -10.95 6.49
C ASP A 72 9.67 -9.67 5.77
N GLY A 73 10.36 -8.56 6.03
CA GLY A 73 9.98 -7.24 5.54
C GLY A 73 10.11 -7.05 4.02
N THR A 74 10.71 -8.00 3.30
CA THR A 74 10.90 -7.91 1.84
C THR A 74 9.90 -8.80 1.12
N THR A 75 9.71 -10.02 1.61
CA THR A 75 8.92 -11.08 0.96
C THR A 75 7.53 -11.22 1.56
N GLY A 76 7.33 -10.79 2.81
CA GLY A 76 6.08 -10.97 3.56
C GLY A 76 5.93 -12.36 4.18
N ALA A 77 6.90 -13.26 3.98
CA ALA A 77 6.82 -14.63 4.48
C ALA A 77 6.74 -14.66 6.01
N CYS A 78 5.83 -15.47 6.54
CA CYS A 78 5.59 -15.58 7.98
C CYS A 78 6.49 -16.64 8.63
N SER A 79 7.06 -16.29 9.77
CA SER A 79 7.69 -17.20 10.72
C SER A 79 6.78 -17.38 11.92
N CYS A 80 6.25 -18.58 12.10
CA CYS A 80 5.28 -18.89 13.13
C CYS A 80 5.94 -19.17 14.49
N VAL A 81 5.19 -18.93 15.56
CA VAL A 81 5.63 -19.15 16.94
C VAL A 81 4.85 -20.29 17.58
N GLY A 82 5.51 -21.08 18.43
CA GLY A 82 4.86 -22.19 19.14
C GLY A 82 4.31 -23.26 18.21
N GLN A 83 3.04 -23.62 18.39
CA GLN A 83 2.33 -24.64 17.61
C GLN A 83 1.70 -24.13 16.31
N TRP A 84 1.69 -22.81 16.08
CA TRP A 84 1.08 -22.23 14.90
C TRP A 84 1.87 -22.56 13.64
N ASN A 85 1.17 -22.72 12.53
CA ASN A 85 1.69 -23.16 11.25
C ASN A 85 0.86 -22.60 10.08
N GLY A 86 1.23 -22.98 8.86
CA GLY A 86 0.64 -22.47 7.64
C GLY A 86 1.26 -21.14 7.19
N VAL A 87 0.91 -20.73 5.97
CA VAL A 87 1.54 -19.58 5.30
C VAL A 87 1.30 -18.23 5.99
N THR A 88 0.28 -18.14 6.84
CA THR A 88 -0.07 -16.95 7.64
C THR A 88 -0.04 -17.23 9.14
N CYS A 89 0.46 -18.39 9.59
CA CYS A 89 0.43 -18.79 11.01
C CYS A 89 -0.98 -18.86 11.63
N ALA A 90 -1.99 -19.18 10.81
CA ALA A 90 -3.39 -19.18 11.21
C ALA A 90 -3.90 -20.55 11.70
N THR A 91 -3.10 -21.61 11.53
CA THR A 91 -3.46 -23.00 11.86
C THR A 91 -2.58 -23.61 12.92
#